data_AF-A0A8J3EZU8-F1
#
_entry.id   AF-A0A8J3EZU8-F1
#
_cell.length_a   1.000
_cell.length_b   1.000
_cell.length_c   1.000
_cell.angle_alpha   90.00
_cell.angle_beta   90.00
_cell.angle_gamma   90.00
#
_symmetry.space_group_name_H-M   'P 1'
#
loop_
_entity.id
_entity.type
_entity.pdbx_description
1 polymer ?
#
loop_
_entity_poly.entity_id
_entity_poly.type
_entity_poly.pdbx_seq_one_letter_code
_entity_poly.pdbx_strand_id
1 'polypeptide(L)'
;MKFEMQKANMLADSINGFIKFIHKSHETSKNNFIKNTDKIYQIKLLIEEFRFQVLADELIRINRFTWDEKYTYLLVDNFVKGINIISEYIERNYNELYIFTARVYTLKNLSISFSRQV
;
A
#
# COMPACT_ATOMS: atom_id res chain seq x y z
N MET A 1 3.10 24.35 -2.38
CA MET A 1 2.14 23.39 -2.98
C MET A 1 2.72 22.45 -4.06
N LYS A 2 3.99 22.54 -4.49
CA LYS A 2 4.60 21.44 -5.29
C LYS A 2 4.98 20.22 -4.44
N PHE A 3 5.35 20.47 -3.19
CA PHE A 3 5.82 19.46 -2.25
C PHE A 3 4.74 18.44 -1.85
N GLU A 4 3.52 18.89 -1.55
CA GLU A 4 2.42 17.97 -1.21
C GLU A 4 2.03 17.07 -2.39
N MET A 5 2.01 17.62 -3.62
CA MET A 5 1.82 16.81 -4.83
C MET A 5 2.93 15.76 -4.99
N GLN A 6 4.19 16.14 -4.77
CA GLN A 6 5.31 15.19 -4.84
C GLN A 6 5.19 14.08 -3.81
N LYS A 7 4.78 14.40 -2.57
CA LYS A 7 4.50 13.37 -1.57
C LYS A 7 3.38 12.44 -2.01
N ALA A 8 2.28 12.99 -2.56
CA ALA A 8 1.13 12.18 -2.97
C ALA A 8 1.47 11.23 -4.13
N ASN A 9 2.21 11.73 -5.12
CA ASN A 9 2.74 10.91 -6.20
C ASN A 9 3.73 9.85 -5.68
N MET A 10 4.61 10.20 -4.74
CA MET A 10 5.54 9.25 -4.11
C MET A 10 4.82 8.16 -3.31
N LEU A 11 3.74 8.51 -2.60
CA LEU A 11 2.89 7.53 -1.92
C LEU A 11 2.25 6.59 -2.94
N ALA A 12 1.65 7.12 -4.01
CA ALA A 12 1.03 6.31 -5.06
C ALA A 12 2.03 5.36 -5.75
N ASP A 13 3.22 5.85 -6.09
CA ASP A 13 4.30 5.01 -6.64
C ASP A 13 4.73 3.92 -5.66
N SER A 14 4.80 4.24 -4.36
CA SER A 14 5.11 3.26 -3.32
C SER A 14 4.01 2.19 -3.19
N ILE A 15 2.74 2.57 -3.30
CA ILE A 15 1.60 1.64 -3.33
C ILE A 15 1.72 0.71 -4.53
N ASN A 16 1.93 1.27 -5.73
CA ASN A 16 2.14 0.50 -6.96
C ASN A 16 3.33 -0.46 -6.84
N GLY A 17 4.42 -0.01 -6.22
CA GLY A 17 5.60 -0.84 -5.94
C GLY A 17 5.29 -2.00 -4.98
N PHE A 18 4.46 -1.76 -3.96
CA PHE A 18 4.02 -2.80 -3.03
C PHE A 18 3.10 -3.82 -3.70
N ILE A 19 2.13 -3.40 -4.50
CA ILE A 19 1.26 -4.29 -5.29
C ILE A 19 2.12 -5.22 -6.15
N LYS A 20 3.03 -4.64 -6.97
CA LYS A 20 3.94 -5.43 -7.82
C LYS A 20 4.79 -6.41 -7.02
N PHE A 21 5.24 -5.99 -5.84
CA PHE A 21 6.01 -6.87 -4.95
C PHE A 21 5.20 -8.06 -4.46
N ILE A 22 3.97 -7.85 -3.96
CA ILE A 22 3.09 -8.94 -3.52
C ILE A 22 2.77 -9.92 -4.66
N HIS A 23 2.44 -9.40 -5.84
CA HIS A 23 2.17 -10.24 -7.01
C HIS A 23 3.37 -11.11 -7.38
N LYS A 24 4.56 -10.50 -7.48
CA LYS A 24 5.80 -11.22 -7.79
C LYS A 24 6.15 -12.25 -6.71
N SER A 25 5.98 -11.90 -5.44
CA SER A 25 6.21 -12.81 -4.31
C SER A 25 5.28 -14.02 -4.37
N HIS A 26 3.99 -13.80 -4.67
CA HIS A 26 3.03 -14.88 -4.82
C HIS A 26 3.39 -15.79 -6.00
N GLU A 27 3.70 -15.24 -7.18
CA GLU A 27 4.12 -16.03 -8.35
C GLU A 27 5.38 -16.84 -8.07
N THR A 28 6.38 -16.24 -7.42
CA THR A 28 7.63 -16.92 -7.07
C THR A 28 7.40 -18.03 -6.04
N SER A 29 6.49 -17.82 -5.08
CA SER A 29 6.13 -18.83 -4.08
C SER A 29 5.44 -20.07 -4.66
N LYS A 30 4.84 -19.99 -5.85
CA LYS A 30 4.27 -21.16 -6.54
C LYS A 30 5.33 -22.11 -7.10
N ASN A 31 6.49 -21.57 -7.50
CA ASN A 31 7.55 -22.33 -8.17
C ASN A 31 8.64 -22.82 -7.22
N ASN A 32 8.68 -22.27 -6.01
CA ASN A 32 9.63 -22.65 -4.97
C ASN A 32 8.88 -23.40 -3.86
N PHE A 33 9.58 -24.26 -3.10
CA PHE A 33 9.02 -24.95 -1.92
C PHE A 33 8.68 -24.01 -0.73
N ILE A 34 8.33 -22.75 -1.00
CA ILE A 34 8.06 -21.74 0.01
C ILE A 34 6.65 -22.01 0.57
N LYS A 35 6.60 -22.37 1.85
CA LYS A 35 5.38 -22.83 2.54
C LYS A 35 4.33 -21.75 2.86
N ASN A 36 4.47 -20.52 2.36
CA ASN A 36 3.61 -19.39 2.74
C ASN A 36 2.77 -18.82 1.59
N THR A 37 2.66 -19.53 0.46
CA THR A 37 1.92 -19.08 -0.74
C THR A 37 0.50 -18.62 -0.40
N ASP A 38 -0.25 -19.37 0.41
CA ASP A 38 -1.61 -19.02 0.82
C ASP A 38 -1.67 -17.71 1.61
N LYS A 39 -0.67 -17.47 2.47
CA LYS A 39 -0.59 -16.24 3.27
C LYS A 39 -0.25 -15.02 2.41
N ILE A 40 0.62 -15.18 1.41
CA ILE A 40 0.90 -14.12 0.45
C ILE A 40 -0.34 -13.87 -0.44
N TYR A 41 -1.04 -14.94 -0.83
CA TYR A 41 -2.29 -14.84 -1.57
C TYR A 41 -3.37 -14.09 -0.77
N GLN A 42 -3.45 -14.30 0.54
CA GLN A 42 -4.35 -13.52 1.40
C GLN A 42 -4.03 -12.02 1.37
N ILE A 43 -2.75 -11.62 1.38
CA ILE A 43 -2.37 -10.20 1.22
C ILE A 43 -2.82 -9.69 -0.16
N LYS A 44 -2.65 -10.49 -1.22
CA LYS A 44 -3.11 -10.14 -2.57
C LYS A 44 -4.63 -9.90 -2.59
N LEU A 45 -5.42 -10.77 -1.95
CA LEU A 45 -6.87 -10.59 -1.86
C LEU A 45 -7.25 -9.31 -1.10
N LEU A 46 -6.58 -9.00 0.01
CA LEU A 46 -6.80 -7.75 0.76
C LEU A 46 -6.49 -6.52 -0.12
N ILE A 47 -5.40 -6.56 -0.90
CA ILE A 47 -5.05 -5.49 -1.85
C ILE A 47 -6.18 -5.25 -2.87
N GLU A 48 -6.79 -6.33 -3.38
CA GLU A 48 -7.90 -6.27 -4.32
C GLU A 48 -9.19 -5.75 -3.65
N GLU A 49 -9.50 -6.23 -2.44
CA GLU A 49 -10.65 -5.81 -1.63
C GLU A 49 -10.62 -4.30 -1.35
N PHE A 50 -9.47 -3.78 -0.92
CA PHE A 50 -9.26 -2.35 -0.66
C PHE A 50 -8.91 -1.54 -1.91
N ARG A 51 -8.91 -2.17 -3.10
CA ARG A 51 -8.71 -1.53 -4.41
C ARG A 51 -7.45 -0.66 -4.49
N PHE A 52 -6.33 -1.13 -3.94
CA PHE A 52 -5.10 -0.32 -3.86
C PHE A 52 -4.63 0.22 -5.22
N GLN A 53 -4.80 -0.55 -6.30
CA GLN A 53 -4.44 -0.11 -7.65
C GLN A 53 -5.23 1.15 -8.05
N VAL A 54 -6.55 1.12 -7.82
CA VAL A 54 -7.43 2.27 -8.12
C VAL A 54 -7.04 3.47 -7.27
N LEU A 55 -6.75 3.28 -5.98
CA LEU A 55 -6.32 4.36 -5.09
C LEU A 55 -5.00 5.01 -5.57
N ALA A 56 -4.01 4.21 -5.96
CA ALA A 56 -2.74 4.70 -6.46
C ALA A 56 -2.89 5.46 -7.79
N ASP A 57 -3.63 4.89 -8.73
CA ASP A 57 -3.86 5.50 -10.04
C ASP A 57 -4.61 6.83 -9.90
N GLU A 58 -5.59 6.88 -8.99
CA GLU A 58 -6.37 8.09 -8.74
C GLU A 58 -5.54 9.17 -8.03
N LEU A 59 -4.72 8.79 -7.04
CA LEU A 59 -3.79 9.72 -6.38
C LEU A 59 -2.85 10.41 -7.39
N ILE A 60 -2.31 9.65 -8.35
CA ILE A 60 -1.49 10.20 -9.43
C ILE A 60 -2.31 11.10 -10.34
N ARG A 61 -3.52 10.68 -10.73
CA ARG A 61 -4.36 11.40 -11.69
C ARG A 61 -4.73 12.79 -11.16
N ILE A 62 -5.19 12.88 -9.91
CA ILE A 62 -5.68 14.13 -9.34
C ILE A 62 -4.54 15.08 -8.96
N ASN A 63 -3.36 14.54 -8.62
CA ASN A 63 -2.17 15.30 -8.24
C ASN A 63 -1.13 15.45 -9.37
N ARG A 64 -1.50 15.17 -10.62
CA ARG A 64 -0.59 15.24 -11.77
C ARG A 64 -0.15 16.68 -12.07
N PHE A 65 -1.10 17.60 -12.06
CA PHE A 65 -0.90 18.98 -12.52
C PHE A 65 -1.10 20.01 -11.42
N THR A 66 -2.02 19.73 -10.49
CA THR A 66 -2.39 20.61 -9.37
C THR A 66 -2.60 19.78 -8.12
N TRP A 67 -2.46 20.40 -6.95
CA TRP A 67 -2.76 19.77 -5.67
C TRP A 67 -4.27 19.74 -5.42
N ASP A 68 -4.86 18.56 -5.27
CA ASP A 68 -6.24 18.39 -4.83
C ASP A 68 -6.27 17.86 -3.39
N GLU A 69 -6.26 18.78 -2.43
CA GLU A 69 -6.13 18.47 -1.01
C GLU A 69 -7.24 17.56 -0.49
N LYS A 70 -8.50 17.98 -0.69
CA LYS A 70 -9.66 17.32 -0.11
C LYS A 70 -9.80 15.91 -0.65
N TYR A 71 -9.62 15.74 -1.95
CA TYR A 71 -9.76 14.42 -2.55
C TYR A 71 -8.55 13.53 -2.26
N THR A 72 -7.34 14.09 -2.18
CA THR A 72 -6.15 13.34 -1.75
C THR A 72 -6.32 12.77 -0.35
N TYR A 73 -6.76 13.56 0.63
CA TYR A 73 -6.98 13.06 1.98
C TYR A 73 -8.00 11.92 2.02
N LEU A 74 -9.10 12.03 1.27
CA LEU A 74 -10.09 10.97 1.18
C LEU A 74 -9.49 9.65 0.65
N LEU A 75 -8.66 9.72 -0.39
CA LEU A 75 -8.01 8.54 -0.96
C LEU A 75 -6.98 7.93 0.01
N VAL A 76 -6.19 8.77 0.68
CA VAL A 76 -5.20 8.32 1.66
C VAL A 76 -5.88 7.68 2.87
N ASP A 77 -6.97 8.24 3.39
CA ASP A 77 -7.72 7.65 4.51
C ASP A 77 -8.27 6.25 4.16
N ASN A 78 -8.73 6.07 2.92
CA ASN A 78 -9.18 4.75 2.45
C ASN A 78 -8.02 3.76 2.30
N PHE A 79 -6.86 4.21 1.81
CA PHE A 79 -5.64 3.39 1.77
C PHE A 79 -5.19 2.98 3.18
N VAL A 80 -5.22 3.92 4.14
CA VAL A 80 -4.83 3.69 5.55
C VAL A 80 -5.67 2.57 6.18
N LYS A 81 -6.98 2.54 5.92
CA LYS A 81 -7.86 1.45 6.41
C LYS A 81 -7.37 0.08 5.94
N GLY A 82 -7.06 -0.06 4.65
CA GLY A 82 -6.61 -1.33 4.09
C GLY A 82 -5.20 -1.72 4.53
N ILE A 83 -4.26 -0.78 4.56
CA ILE A 83 -2.87 -1.10 4.93
C ILE A 83 -2.74 -1.46 6.41
N ASN A 84 -3.62 -0.93 7.28
CA ASN A 84 -3.67 -1.33 8.69
C ASN A 84 -4.12 -2.79 8.86
N ILE A 85 -5.12 -3.22 8.10
CA ILE A 85 -5.58 -4.63 8.11
C ILE A 85 -4.47 -5.56 7.60
N ILE A 86 -3.78 -5.16 6.53
CA ILE A 86 -2.61 -5.91 6.02
C ILE A 86 -1.48 -5.95 7.06
N SER A 87 -1.19 -4.83 7.74
CA SER A 87 -0.18 -4.75 8.82
C SER A 87 -0.48 -5.75 9.93
N GLU A 88 -1.72 -5.75 10.43
CA GLU A 88 -2.15 -6.66 11.49
C GLU A 88 -2.07 -8.12 11.04
N TYR A 89 -2.48 -8.42 9.81
CA TYR A 89 -2.37 -9.77 9.25
C TYR A 89 -0.92 -10.25 9.18
N ILE A 90 0.01 -9.38 8.75
CA ILE A 90 1.45 -9.67 8.71
C ILE A 90 2.01 -9.88 10.11
N GLU A 91 1.65 -9.03 11.07
CA GLU A 91 2.10 -9.15 12.47
C GLU A 91 1.66 -10.49 13.09
N ARG A 92 0.41 -10.90 12.85
CA ARG A 92 -0.11 -12.21 13.30
C ARG A 92 0.56 -13.41 12.63
N ASN A 93 1.19 -13.21 11.48
CA ASN A 93 1.86 -14.24 10.68
C ASN A 93 3.33 -13.88 10.42
N TYR A 94 3.98 -13.26 11.42
CA TYR A 94 5.28 -12.63 11.24
C TYR A 94 6.36 -13.59 10.72
N ASN A 95 6.43 -14.81 11.26
CA ASN A 95 7.44 -15.80 10.88
C ASN A 95 7.43 -16.10 9.37
N GLU A 96 6.26 -16.05 8.74
CA GLU A 96 6.11 -16.31 7.31
C GLU A 96 6.09 -15.04 6.46
N LEU A 97 5.72 -13.89 7.03
CA LEU A 97 5.45 -12.66 6.29
C LEU A 97 6.38 -11.50 6.63
N TYR A 98 7.42 -11.72 7.45
CA TYR A 98 8.34 -10.67 7.91
C TYR A 98 8.95 -9.85 6.77
N ILE A 99 9.15 -10.43 5.58
CA ILE A 99 9.72 -9.74 4.42
C ILE A 99 8.88 -8.54 3.93
N PHE A 100 7.58 -8.51 4.25
CA PHE A 100 6.68 -7.43 3.86
C PHE A 100 6.66 -6.26 4.85
N THR A 101 7.14 -6.47 6.07
CA THR A 101 7.03 -5.52 7.19
C THR A 101 7.65 -4.16 6.88
N ALA A 102 8.86 -4.12 6.33
CA ALA A 102 9.57 -2.87 6.02
C ALA A 102 8.82 -1.99 4.98
N ARG A 103 8.19 -2.63 3.99
CA ARG A 103 7.39 -1.91 2.97
C ARG A 103 6.09 -1.39 3.55
N VAL A 104 5.40 -2.20 4.35
CA VAL A 104 4.18 -1.80 5.07
C VAL A 104 4.46 -0.64 6.02
N TYR A 105 5.55 -0.72 6.79
CA TYR A 105 5.99 0.36 7.68
C TYR A 105 6.25 1.66 6.92
N THR A 106 6.97 1.59 5.80
CA THR A 106 7.22 2.75 4.94
C THR A 106 5.91 3.36 4.43
N LEU A 107 4.99 2.55 3.94
CA LEU A 107 3.69 3.02 3.43
C LEU A 107 2.83 3.69 4.51
N LYS A 108 2.80 3.12 5.72
CA LYS A 108 2.09 3.72 6.86
C LYS A 108 2.69 5.09 7.20
N ASN A 109 4.01 5.21 7.27
CA ASN A 109 4.67 6.48 7.57
C ASN A 109 4.47 7.55 6.48
N LEU A 110 4.52 7.16 5.21
CA LEU A 110 4.18 8.07 4.11
C LEU A 110 2.73 8.57 4.24
N SER A 111 1.81 7.69 4.63
CA SER A 111 0.40 8.04 4.81
C SER A 111 0.19 8.98 6.00
N ILE A 112 0.95 8.83 7.09
CA ILE A 112 0.89 9.73 8.26
C ILE A 112 1.22 11.18 7.88
N SER A 113 2.06 11.41 6.87
CA SER A 113 2.35 12.77 6.41
C SER A 113 1.12 13.53 5.86
N PHE A 114 0.02 12.82 5.61
CA PHE A 114 -1.28 13.36 5.20
C PHE A 114 -2.33 13.33 6.31
N SER A 115 -2.04 12.75 7.47
CA SER A 115 -2.96 12.81 8.60
C SER A 115 -3.01 14.25 9.11
N ARG A 116 -4.23 14.79 9.22
CA ARG A 116 -4.44 16.11 9.81
C ARG A 116 -3.89 16.08 11.23
N GLN A 117 -2.91 16.94 11.53
CA GLN A 117 -2.67 17.33 12.92
C GLN A 117 -3.99 17.88 13.43
N VAL A 118 -4.56 17.22 14.44
CA VAL A 118 -5.65 17.77 15.26
C VAL A 118 -5.11 19.00 15.98
#